data_AF-A0A257Z0I2-F1
#
_entry.id   AF-A0A257Z0I2-F1
#
_cell.length_a   1.000
_cell.length_b   1.000
_cell.length_c   1.000
_cell.angle_alpha   90.00
_cell.angle_beta   90.00
_cell.angle_gamma   90.00
#
_symmetry.space_group_name_H-M   'P 1'
#
loop_
_entity.id
_entity.type
_entity.pdbx_description
1 polymer ?
#
loop_
_entity_poly.entity_id
_entity_poly.type
_entity_poly.pdbx_seq_one_letter_code
_entity_poly.pdbx_strand_id
1 'polypeptide(L)' 'MHEVWLIAPDAAPVSLGTVADAPISVTYPRPPEGWQIAVSIEPEGGSPYGTPTGPVILTTVIGGAS' A
#
# COMPACT_ATOMS: atom_id res chain seq x y z
N MET A 1 0.29 -9.20 -9.99
CA MET A 1 0.90 -8.97 -8.66
C MET A 1 0.14 -7.84 -8.01
N HIS A 2 0.18 -7.79 -6.70
CA HIS A 2 -0.37 -6.65 -5.97
C HIS A 2 0.77 -5.82 -5.40
N GLU A 3 0.53 -4.54 -5.18
CA GLU A 3 1.45 -3.68 -4.45
C GLU A 3 0.71 -2.99 -3.32
N VAL A 4 1.34 -2.94 -2.16
CA VAL A 4 0.78 -2.35 -0.95
C VAL A 4 1.37 -0.96 -0.77
N TRP A 5 0.50 -0.01 -0.45
CA TRP A 5 0.85 1.40 -0.31
C TRP A 5 0.48 1.90 1.08
N LEU A 6 1.34 2.73 1.65
CA LEU A 6 1.06 3.53 2.84
C LEU A 6 0.88 5.00 2.44
N ILE A 7 -0.20 5.61 2.89
CA ILE A 7 -0.60 6.96 2.47
C ILE A 7 -0.88 7.80 3.72
N ALA A 8 -0.03 8.80 3.96
CA ALA A 8 -0.28 9.82 4.97
C ALA A 8 -1.32 10.84 4.47
N PRO A 9 -2.02 11.56 5.36
CA PRO A 9 -2.90 12.66 4.97
C PRO A 9 -2.16 13.64 4.05
N ASP A 10 -2.80 13.98 2.92
CA ASP A 10 -2.32 14.94 1.93
C ASP A 10 -0.92 14.64 1.34
N ALA A 11 -0.46 13.38 1.42
CA ALA A 11 0.82 12.94 0.90
C ALA A 11 0.67 11.96 -0.27
N ALA A 12 1.73 11.86 -1.09
CA ALA A 12 1.81 10.81 -2.11
C ALA A 12 1.93 9.42 -1.46
N PRO A 13 1.41 8.36 -2.11
CA PRO A 13 1.60 6.99 -1.67
C PRO A 13 3.08 6.60 -1.58
N VAL A 14 3.43 5.81 -0.56
CA VAL A 14 4.74 5.17 -0.43
C VAL A 14 4.55 3.67 -0.57
N SER A 15 5.30 3.04 -1.47
CA SER A 15 5.27 1.59 -1.63
C SER A 15 5.83 0.89 -0.38
N LEU A 16 5.09 -0.09 0.12
CA LEU A 16 5.52 -1.04 1.15
C LEU A 16 6.04 -2.35 0.54
N GLY A 17 5.95 -2.49 -0.80
CA GLY A 17 6.41 -3.65 -1.54
C GLY A 17 5.29 -4.44 -2.22
N THR A 18 5.73 -5.36 -3.08
CA THR A 18 4.85 -6.21 -3.88
C THR A 18 4.45 -7.48 -3.13
N VAL A 19 3.18 -7.86 -3.27
CA VAL A 19 2.60 -9.09 -2.73
C VAL A 19 2.23 -10.00 -3.90
N ALA A 20 2.74 -11.23 -3.86
CA ALA A 20 2.43 -12.30 -4.80
C ALA A 20 1.97 -13.52 -3.99
N ASP A 21 2.62 -14.66 -4.16
CA ASP A 21 2.24 -15.92 -3.50
C ASP A 21 2.67 -16.00 -2.02
N ALA A 22 3.50 -15.06 -1.57
CA ALA A 22 4.01 -14.98 -0.21
C ALA A 22 3.66 -13.63 0.43
N PRO A 23 3.46 -13.59 1.77
CA PRO A 23 3.25 -12.35 2.49
C PRO A 23 4.50 -11.47 2.50
N ILE A 24 4.29 -10.16 2.60
CA ILE A 24 5.35 -9.21 2.93
C ILE A 24 5.35 -8.90 4.42
N SER A 25 6.55 -8.75 4.99
CA SER A 25 6.75 -8.30 6.36
C SER A 25 7.55 -7.01 6.32
N VAL A 26 6.96 -5.93 6.79
CA VAL A 26 7.59 -4.61 6.83
C VAL A 26 7.82 -4.22 8.27
N THR A 27 9.09 -4.01 8.63
CA THR A 27 9.43 -3.40 9.92
C THR A 27 9.10 -1.92 9.87
N TYR A 28 8.12 -1.51 10.67
CA TYR A 28 7.70 -0.12 10.76
C TYR A 28 7.55 0.25 12.24
N PRO A 29 7.77 1.53 12.64
CA PRO A 29 7.29 2.03 13.92
C PRO A 29 5.79 1.75 14.10
N ARG A 30 5.21 2.01 15.27
CA ARG A 30 3.75 1.87 15.43
C ARG A 30 3.04 2.61 14.26
N PRO A 31 2.22 1.94 13.44
CA PRO A 31 1.55 2.58 12.32
C PRO A 31 0.67 3.72 12.83
N PRO A 32 0.80 4.94 12.28
CA PRO A 32 0.01 6.08 12.71
C PRO A 32 -1.47 5.86 12.36
N GLU A 33 -2.34 6.09 13.34
CA GLU A 33 -3.78 6.07 13.14
C GLU A 33 -4.21 7.17 12.16
N GLY A 34 -5.27 6.91 11.39
CA GLY A 34 -5.79 7.83 10.38
C GLY A 34 -5.06 7.81 9.03
N TRP A 35 -3.91 7.13 8.93
CA TRP A 35 -3.27 6.89 7.63
C TRP A 35 -3.99 5.79 6.86
N GLN A 36 -3.85 5.79 5.53
CA GLN A 36 -4.48 4.81 4.67
C GLN A 36 -3.51 3.74 4.20
N ILE A 37 -4.00 2.50 4.13
CA ILE A 37 -3.39 1.42 3.36
C ILE A 37 -4.20 1.26 2.07
N ALA A 38 -3.51 1.14 0.94
CA ALA A 38 -4.14 0.81 -0.33
C ALA A 38 -3.45 -0.39 -0.99
N VAL A 39 -4.18 -1.13 -1.82
CA VAL A 39 -3.64 -2.23 -2.63
C VAL A 39 -4.03 -2.02 -4.09
N SER A 40 -3.05 -2.01 -4.98
CA SER A 40 -3.27 -1.95 -6.43
C SER A 40 -2.90 -3.25 -7.13
N ILE A 41 -3.49 -3.48 -8.31
CA ILE A 41 -3.03 -4.50 -9.25
C ILE A 41 -1.92 -3.88 -10.11
N GLU A 42 -0.74 -4.50 -10.14
CA GLU A 42 0.42 -3.97 -10.86
C GLU A 42 1.03 -4.99 -11.84
N PRO A 43 1.82 -4.52 -12.83
CA PRO A 43 2.68 -5.38 -13.66
C PRO A 43 3.72 -6.15 -12.85
N GLU A 44 4.41 -7.10 -13.50
CA GLU A 44 5.51 -7.84 -12.88
C GLU A 44 6.63 -6.86 -12.51
N GLY A 45 7.12 -6.94 -11.27
CA GLY A 45 8.09 -5.99 -10.72
C GLY A 45 7.49 -4.80 -9.96
N GLY A 46 6.16 -4.59 -10.01
CA GLY A 46 5.49 -3.49 -9.31
C GLY A 46 5.47 -2.18 -10.11
N SER A 47 5.04 -1.10 -9.46
CA SER A 47 5.00 0.24 -10.05
C SER A 47 6.41 0.81 -10.26
N PRO A 48 6.73 1.30 -11.47
CA PRO A 48 8.03 1.94 -11.75
C PRO A 48 8.10 3.41 -11.30
N TYR A 49 6.97 4.04 -10.94
CA TYR A 49 6.89 5.50 -10.76
C TYR A 49 6.62 5.94 -9.32
N GLY A 50 6.58 5.01 -8.36
CA GLY A 50 6.26 5.34 -6.97
C GLY A 50 4.81 5.83 -6.77
N THR A 51 3.92 5.50 -7.70
CA THR A 51 2.47 5.72 -7.62
C THR A 51 1.74 4.51 -8.20
N PRO A 52 0.53 4.14 -7.72
CA PRO A 52 -0.23 3.05 -8.31
C PRO A 52 -0.39 3.24 -9.83
N THR A 53 -0.05 2.24 -10.64
CA THR A 53 -0.23 2.32 -12.11
C THR A 53 -1.47 1.59 -12.61
N GLY A 54 -1.93 0.59 -11.85
CA GLY A 54 -3.19 -0.10 -12.10
C GLY A 54 -4.31 0.29 -11.13
N PRO A 55 -5.46 -0.42 -11.20
CA PRO A 55 -6.60 -0.14 -10.34
C PRO A 55 -6.27 -0.43 -8.87
N VAL A 56 -6.71 0.47 -8.00
CA VAL A 56 -6.75 0.24 -6.54
C VAL A 56 -8.00 -0.60 -6.23
N ILE A 57 -7.79 -1.75 -5.58
CA ILE A 57 -8.84 -2.74 -5.32
C ILE A 57 -9.22 -2.85 -3.83
N LEU A 58 -8.41 -2.27 -2.95
CA LEU A 58 -8.68 -2.20 -1.52
C LEU A 58 -8.11 -0.91 -0.95
N THR A 59 -8.86 -0.28 -0.05
CA THR A 59 -8.42 0.82 0.79
C THR A 59 -8.92 0.60 2.21
N THR A 60 -8.11 0.92 3.21
CA THR A 60 -8.54 0.94 4.61
C THR A 60 -7.79 2.01 5.40
N VAL A 61 -8.36 2.44 6.53
CA VAL A 61 -7.75 3.41 7.45
C VAL A 61 -7.18 2.67 8.65
N ILE A 62 -5.92 2.94 8.98
CA ILE A 62 -5.27 2.39 10.16
C ILE A 62 -5.98 2.94 11.41
N GLY A 63 -6.45 2.03 12.27
CA GLY A 63 -7.20 2.38 13.48
C GLY A 63 -8.65 2.80 13.23
N GLY A 64 -9.12 2.76 11.98
CA GLY A 64 -10.54 2.94 11.66
C GLY A 64 -11.36 1.71 12.04
N ALA A 65 -12.65 1.89 12.35
CA ALA A 65 -13.58 0.77 12.45
C ALA A 65 -13.83 0.20 11.04
N SER A 66 -13.57 -1.11 10.88
CA SER A 66 -13.78 -1.87 9.64
C SER A 66 -15.26 -2.05 9.30
#